data_AF-A0A9Q3I1H1-F1
#
_entry.id   AF-A0A9Q3I1H1-F1
#
_cell.length_a   1.000
_cell.length_b   1.000
_cell.length_c   1.000
_cell.angle_alpha   90.00
_cell.angle_beta   90.00
_cell.angle_gamma   90.00
#
_symmetry.space_group_name_H-M   'P 1'
#
loop_
_entity.id
_entity.type
_entity.pdbx_description
1 polymer ?
#
loop_
_entity_poly.entity_id
_entity_poly.type
_entity_poly.pdbx_seq_one_letter_code
_entity_poly.pdbx_strand_id
1 'polypeptide(L)'
;MTSIGTIIKDIIIPHRKGNTRLNPVFVLLEDAHFQGFSLGTDYQRMYGIDIYNSKKRHITIGTNKEKKFSVYIYQISTQDSLEELLNEFREGKFSTTLTTQQKLTVLKILRKNRPAFAIGEEPPGKIRGHDIELYLYVERSYPLVLRRPPCAESLGTRKEIEKNINELLDMDVIRKIGHNEIVEITTLVLITSHDGKSRLCGDFRALNNYKKADRYPIPRIPHSLNKL
;
A
#
# COMPACT_ATOMS: atom_id res chain seq x y z
N MET A 1 5.66 36.65 -13.14
CA MET A 1 4.96 35.41 -12.82
C MET A 1 3.50 35.72 -12.62
N THR A 2 2.69 35.38 -13.62
CA THR A 2 1.22 35.45 -13.62
C THR A 2 0.68 34.17 -12.99
N SER A 3 -0.30 34.28 -12.10
CA SER A 3 -0.95 33.11 -11.52
C SER A 3 -1.97 32.54 -12.51
N ILE A 4 -1.76 31.30 -12.93
CA ILE A 4 -2.64 30.58 -13.87
C ILE A 4 -3.89 30.05 -13.16
N GLY A 5 -3.76 29.70 -11.87
CA GLY A 5 -4.88 29.18 -11.08
C GLY A 5 -4.43 28.47 -9.81
N THR A 6 -5.34 27.74 -9.18
CA THR A 6 -5.06 26.96 -7.96
C THR A 6 -5.48 25.50 -8.11
N ILE A 7 -4.69 24.60 -7.50
CA ILE A 7 -5.00 23.17 -7.39
C ILE A 7 -4.97 22.78 -5.92
N ILE A 8 -6.00 22.07 -5.48
CA ILE A 8 -6.03 21.47 -4.14
C ILE A 8 -5.64 20.01 -4.28
N LYS A 9 -4.61 19.57 -3.55
CA LYS A 9 -4.22 18.17 -3.57
C LYS A 9 -3.73 17.71 -2.20
N ASP A 10 -4.47 16.77 -1.63
CA ASP A 10 -4.15 16.23 -0.30
C ASP A 10 -2.81 15.50 -0.31
N ILE A 11 -1.93 15.89 0.62
CA ILE A 11 -0.72 15.15 0.96
C ILE A 11 -1.05 14.33 2.19
N ILE A 12 -1.17 13.02 2.00
CA ILE A 12 -1.41 12.07 3.08
C ILE A 12 -0.08 11.49 3.52
N ILE A 13 0.27 11.71 4.77
CA ILE A 13 1.46 11.14 5.39
C ILE A 13 1.03 10.05 6.39
N PRO A 14 1.33 8.78 6.12
CA PRO A 14 0.82 7.66 6.92
C PRO A 14 1.41 7.65 8.32
N HIS A 15 0.58 7.44 9.35
CA HIS A 15 1.02 7.42 10.75
C HIS A 15 0.20 6.47 11.63
N ARG A 16 0.86 5.86 12.63
CA ARG A 16 0.32 4.75 13.46
C ARG A 16 -0.90 5.14 14.31
N LYS A 17 -1.07 6.43 14.64
CA LYS A 17 -2.23 6.94 15.42
C LYS A 17 -3.30 7.61 14.55
N GLY A 18 -3.22 7.45 13.22
CA GLY A 18 -4.04 8.15 12.24
C GLY A 18 -3.15 8.93 11.28
N ASN A 19 -3.51 8.90 9.99
CA ASN A 19 -2.74 9.54 8.93
C ASN A 19 -2.78 11.07 9.09
N THR A 20 -1.62 11.71 9.00
CA THR A 20 -1.52 13.16 8.91
C THR A 20 -1.93 13.57 7.50
N ARG A 21 -3.02 14.33 7.39
CA ARG A 21 -3.47 14.89 6.11
C ARG A 21 -3.16 16.38 6.07
N LEU A 22 -2.36 16.78 5.10
CA LEU A 22 -2.19 18.19 4.74
C LEU A 22 -3.05 18.43 3.50
N ASN A 23 -3.85 19.48 3.50
CA ASN A 23 -4.68 19.87 2.36
C ASN A 23 -4.14 21.16 1.73
N PRO A 24 -2.93 21.15 1.14
CA PRO A 24 -2.34 22.35 0.58
C PRO A 24 -3.10 22.82 -0.67
N VAL A 25 -3.18 24.14 -0.80
CA VAL A 25 -3.59 24.81 -2.03
C VAL A 25 -2.32 25.20 -2.77
N PHE A 26 -2.10 24.62 -3.93
CA PHE A 26 -1.01 24.95 -4.84
C PHE A 26 -1.44 26.08 -5.75
N VAL A 27 -0.68 27.17 -5.77
CA VAL A 27 -0.83 28.24 -6.76
C VAL A 27 0.05 27.91 -7.96
N LEU A 28 -0.55 27.78 -9.13
CA LEU A 28 0.16 27.59 -10.39
C LEU A 28 0.60 28.94 -10.92
N LEU A 29 1.90 29.05 -11.22
CA LEU A 29 2.51 30.25 -11.79
C LEU A 29 3.02 29.92 -13.19
N GLU A 30 2.83 30.85 -14.12
CA GLU A 30 3.35 30.77 -15.48
C GLU A 30 4.89 30.82 -15.46
N ASP A 31 5.51 29.87 -16.15
CA ASP A 31 6.97 29.67 -16.28
C ASP A 31 7.74 29.52 -14.96
N ALA A 32 7.09 29.05 -13.90
CA ALA A 32 7.76 28.82 -12.62
C ALA A 32 8.33 27.40 -12.50
N HIS A 33 9.64 27.31 -12.33
CA HIS A 33 10.35 26.08 -12.01
C HIS A 33 10.64 26.01 -10.50
N PHE A 34 10.05 25.03 -9.81
CA PHE A 34 10.32 24.78 -8.40
C PHE A 34 11.11 23.48 -8.19
N GLN A 35 12.20 23.54 -7.42
CA GLN A 35 12.99 22.37 -7.04
C GLN A 35 12.47 21.68 -5.76
N GLY A 36 11.46 22.24 -5.10
CA GLY A 36 10.84 21.65 -3.92
C GLY A 36 9.91 22.62 -3.21
N PHE A 37 9.21 22.10 -2.20
CA PHE A 37 8.33 22.87 -1.33
C PHE A 37 8.96 22.95 0.07
N SER A 38 8.91 24.13 0.68
CA SER A 38 9.20 24.30 2.10
C SER A 38 7.93 24.09 2.90
N LEU A 39 8.03 23.33 3.99
CA LEU A 39 6.98 23.24 4.99
C LEU A 39 7.39 24.13 6.16
N GLY A 40 6.52 25.04 6.58
CA GLY A 40 6.77 25.92 7.72
C GLY A 40 7.07 25.13 9.00
N THR A 41 7.92 25.69 9.86
CA THR A 41 8.31 25.08 11.15
C THR A 41 7.15 24.99 12.14
N ASP A 42 6.16 25.87 12.00
CA ASP A 42 4.87 25.84 12.68
C ASP A 42 4.05 24.59 12.32
N TYR A 43 3.91 24.29 11.02
CA TYR A 43 3.26 23.07 10.53
C TYR A 43 4.05 21.83 10.92
N GLN A 44 5.38 21.87 10.85
CA GLN A 44 6.23 20.77 11.31
C GLN A 44 5.95 20.43 12.78
N ARG A 45 5.91 21.44 13.66
CA ARG A 45 5.60 21.23 15.08
C ARG A 45 4.16 20.76 15.31
N MET A 46 3.19 21.36 14.64
CA MET A 46 1.77 21.02 14.79
C MET A 46 1.49 19.55 14.46
N TYR A 47 2.17 19.03 13.43
CA TYR A 47 1.99 17.65 12.97
C TYR A 47 3.10 16.70 13.44
N GLY A 48 4.01 17.16 14.31
CA GLY A 48 5.12 16.37 14.87
C GLY A 48 6.10 15.84 13.82
N ILE A 49 6.33 16.58 12.74
CA ILE A 49 7.21 16.21 11.63
C ILE A 49 8.64 16.66 11.96
N ASP A 50 9.52 15.72 12.26
CA ASP A 50 10.95 15.99 12.46
C ASP A 50 11.75 15.57 11.22
N ILE A 51 12.66 16.44 10.77
CA ILE A 51 13.51 16.20 9.61
C ILE A 51 14.95 16.02 10.10
N TYR A 52 15.54 14.87 9.80
CA TYR A 52 16.91 14.55 10.17
C TYR A 52 17.80 14.47 8.91
N ASN A 53 18.91 15.20 8.94
CA ASN A 53 19.94 15.20 7.90
C ASN A 53 21.24 14.61 8.48
N SER A 54 21.39 13.28 8.43
CA SER A 54 22.66 12.62 8.80
C SER A 54 23.40 12.07 7.58
N LYS A 55 22.94 10.94 7.02
CA LYS A 55 23.49 10.34 5.77
C LYS A 55 22.51 10.41 4.59
N LYS A 56 21.21 10.40 4.88
CA LYS A 56 20.10 10.61 3.94
C LYS A 56 19.05 11.45 4.65
N ARG A 57 18.30 12.29 3.91
CA ARG A 57 17.19 13.07 4.47
C ARG A 57 16.07 12.11 4.85
N HIS A 58 15.79 12.00 6.14
CA HIS A 58 14.69 11.20 6.66
C HIS A 58 13.74 12.05 7.48
N ILE A 59 12.46 11.73 7.38
CA ILE A 59 11.39 12.36 8.14
C ILE A 59 10.86 11.35 9.16
N THR A 60 10.64 11.79 10.40
CA THR A 60 9.85 11.05 11.39
C THR A 60 8.59 11.84 11.71
N ILE A 61 7.52 11.14 12.10
CA ILE A 61 6.24 11.75 12.43
C ILE A 61 5.85 11.29 13.82
N GLY A 62 5.65 12.25 14.72
CA GLY A 62 5.47 12.03 16.15
C GLY A 62 6.77 11.63 16.85
N THR A 63 6.65 11.24 18.12
CA THR A 63 7.79 10.90 19.00
C THR A 63 8.52 9.60 18.64
N ASN A 64 8.09 8.89 17.59
CA ASN A 64 8.67 7.60 17.23
C ASN A 64 9.85 7.74 16.25
N LYS A 65 11.06 7.76 16.81
CA LYS A 65 12.33 7.88 16.08
C LYS A 65 12.68 6.68 15.19
N GLU A 66 11.94 5.57 15.31
CA GLU A 66 12.21 4.33 14.56
C GLU A 66 11.60 4.34 13.15
N LYS A 67 10.46 5.04 12.95
CA LYS A 67 9.82 5.15 11.63
C LYS A 67 10.40 6.30 10.82
N LYS A 68 11.39 5.98 9.99
CA LYS A 68 12.08 6.92 9.10
C LYS A 68 11.53 6.79 7.67
N PHE A 69 10.96 7.87 7.15
CA PHE A 69 10.55 7.96 5.75
C PHE A 69 11.68 8.59 4.93
N SER A 70 12.18 7.91 3.89
CA SER A 70 13.09 8.54 2.93
C SER A 70 12.28 9.33 1.91
N VAL A 71 12.57 10.63 1.81
CA VAL A 71 11.98 11.49 0.76
C VAL A 71 12.84 11.35 -0.49
N TYR A 72 12.32 10.65 -1.49
CA TYR A 72 12.87 10.69 -2.84
C TYR A 72 12.09 11.75 -3.63
N ILE A 73 12.68 12.93 -3.81
CA ILE A 73 12.16 13.94 -4.72
C ILE A 73 12.60 13.51 -6.12
N TYR A 74 11.71 12.84 -6.86
CA TYR A 74 11.95 12.55 -8.26
C TYR A 74 11.70 13.82 -9.06
N GLN A 75 12.76 14.54 -9.44
CA GLN A 75 12.66 15.50 -10.53
C GLN A 75 12.43 14.70 -11.83
N ILE A 76 11.34 15.00 -12.52
CA ILE A 76 11.13 14.55 -13.89
C ILE A 76 11.95 15.50 -14.76
N SER A 77 13.24 15.20 -14.92
CA SER A 77 14.07 15.86 -15.91
C SER A 77 14.05 15.02 -17.19
N THR A 78 14.00 15.68 -18.34
CA THR A 78 14.05 15.06 -19.67
C THR A 78 15.46 14.59 -20.05
N GLN A 79 16.46 14.76 -19.17
CA GLN A 79 17.89 14.52 -19.43
C GLN A 79 18.56 13.58 -18.42
N ASP A 80 17.84 12.60 -17.87
CA ASP A 80 18.47 11.64 -16.96
C ASP A 80 19.49 10.75 -17.71
N SER A 81 20.69 10.66 -17.14
CA SER A 81 21.79 9.87 -17.68
C SER A 81 21.56 8.36 -17.48
N LEU A 82 22.18 7.53 -18.32
CA LEU A 82 22.05 6.06 -18.27
C LEU A 82 22.51 5.50 -16.91
N GLU A 83 23.51 6.13 -16.32
CA GLU A 83 24.08 5.76 -15.02
C GLU A 83 23.12 6.06 -13.86
N GLU A 84 22.38 7.17 -13.92
CA GLU A 84 21.35 7.49 -12.92
C GLU A 84 20.20 6.49 -12.96
N LEU A 85 19.72 6.14 -14.16
CA LEU A 85 18.66 5.15 -14.32
C LEU A 85 19.12 3.74 -13.91
N LEU A 86 20.33 3.33 -14.24
CA LEU A 86 20.87 2.05 -13.77
C LEU A 86 21.05 2.02 -12.24
N ASN A 87 21.41 3.16 -11.64
CA ASN A 87 21.49 3.31 -10.20
C ASN A 87 20.12 3.22 -9.50
N GLU A 88 19.04 3.59 -10.19
CA GLU A 88 17.68 3.45 -9.68
C GLU A 88 17.22 1.98 -9.68
N PHE A 89 17.61 1.19 -10.68
CA PHE A 89 17.21 -0.22 -10.84
C PHE A 89 18.34 -1.21 -10.53
N ARG A 90 19.16 -0.94 -9.51
CA ARG A 90 20.39 -1.68 -9.15
C ARG A 90 20.24 -3.20 -9.00
N GLU A 91 19.05 -3.68 -8.67
CA GLU A 91 18.76 -5.11 -8.49
C GLU A 91 18.32 -5.81 -9.80
N GLY A 92 18.07 -5.06 -10.86
CA GLY A 92 17.59 -5.57 -12.15
C GLY A 92 18.70 -6.22 -12.98
N LYS A 93 18.52 -7.50 -13.32
CA LYS A 93 19.39 -8.20 -14.29
C LYS A 93 18.87 -7.95 -15.70
N PHE A 94 19.68 -7.28 -16.53
CA PHE A 94 19.41 -7.17 -17.96
C PHE A 94 20.05 -8.34 -18.72
N SER A 95 19.38 -8.80 -19.78
CA SER A 95 20.00 -9.77 -20.70
C SER A 95 21.28 -9.19 -21.32
N THR A 96 22.27 -10.06 -21.52
CA THR A 96 23.54 -9.74 -22.20
C THR A 96 23.35 -9.41 -23.68
N THR A 97 22.23 -9.86 -24.28
CA THR A 97 21.90 -9.64 -25.70
C THR A 97 21.35 -8.24 -26.01
N LEU A 98 21.01 -7.45 -25.00
CA LEU A 98 20.39 -6.13 -25.19
C LEU A 98 21.45 -5.05 -25.45
N THR A 99 21.23 -4.25 -26.48
CA THR A 99 22.04 -3.05 -26.75
C THR A 99 21.82 -1.97 -25.70
N THR A 100 22.78 -1.05 -25.57
CA THR A 100 22.72 0.09 -24.65
C THR A 100 21.48 0.97 -24.86
N GLN A 101 21.07 1.17 -26.12
CA GLN A 101 19.86 1.93 -26.46
C GLN A 101 18.57 1.18 -26.03
N GLN A 102 18.51 -0.14 -26.20
CA GLN A 102 17.36 -0.92 -25.77
C GLN A 102 17.22 -0.93 -24.25
N LYS A 103 18.33 -1.05 -23.51
CA LYS A 103 18.34 -0.97 -22.04
C LYS A 103 17.80 0.39 -21.56
N LEU A 104 18.22 1.48 -22.20
CA LEU A 104 17.68 2.82 -21.97
C LEU A 104 16.18 2.89 -22.16
N THR A 105 15.68 2.36 -23.28
CA THR A 105 14.25 2.36 -23.58
C THR A 105 13.45 1.60 -22.53
N VAL A 106 13.92 0.42 -22.11
CA VAL A 106 13.28 -0.37 -21.04
C VAL A 106 13.24 0.40 -19.72
N LEU A 107 14.36 1.00 -19.30
CA LEU A 107 14.43 1.79 -18.07
C LEU A 107 13.46 2.98 -18.10
N LYS A 108 13.34 3.66 -19.24
CA LYS A 108 12.36 4.74 -19.43
C LYS A 108 10.92 4.24 -19.29
N ILE A 109 10.60 3.06 -19.84
CA ILE A 109 9.27 2.45 -19.74
C ILE A 109 8.97 2.04 -18.29
N LEU A 110 9.93 1.43 -17.59
CA LEU A 110 9.78 1.03 -16.19
C LEU A 110 9.54 2.24 -15.30
N ARG A 111 10.29 3.33 -15.50
CA ARG A 111 10.10 4.57 -14.75
C ARG A 111 8.75 5.23 -15.06
N LYS A 112 8.37 5.31 -16.34
CA LYS A 112 7.08 5.86 -16.76
C LYS A 112 5.91 5.08 -16.13
N ASN A 113 6.01 3.76 -16.05
CA ASN A 113 4.97 2.89 -15.52
C ASN A 113 5.26 2.41 -14.08
N ARG A 114 6.12 3.12 -13.33
CA ARG A 114 6.48 2.77 -11.94
C ARG A 114 5.27 2.37 -11.07
N PRO A 115 4.14 3.12 -11.04
CA PRO A 115 3.02 2.77 -10.16
C PRO A 115 2.29 1.47 -10.56
N ALA A 116 2.56 0.90 -11.74
CA ALA A 116 1.97 -0.37 -12.16
C ALA A 116 2.73 -1.59 -11.62
N PHE A 117 3.95 -1.41 -11.11
CA PHE A 117 4.77 -2.49 -10.57
C PHE A 117 4.73 -2.49 -9.05
N ALA A 118 4.60 -3.67 -8.45
CA ALA A 118 4.78 -3.84 -7.00
C ALA A 118 6.27 -3.99 -6.70
N ILE A 119 6.86 -3.03 -5.99
CA ILE A 119 8.28 -3.05 -5.64
C ILE A 119 8.44 -3.42 -4.16
N GLY A 120 8.96 -4.61 -3.89
CA GLY A 120 9.32 -5.04 -2.54
C GLY A 120 8.17 -5.00 -1.53
N GLU A 121 8.33 -4.22 -0.46
CA GLU A 121 7.38 -4.05 0.65
C GLU A 121 6.39 -2.88 0.43
N GLU A 122 6.30 -2.33 -0.78
CA GLU A 122 5.29 -1.32 -1.09
C GLU A 122 3.86 -1.86 -0.83
N PRO A 123 2.95 -1.04 -0.28
CA PRO A 123 1.61 -1.48 0.04
C PRO A 123 0.89 -1.94 -1.24
N PRO A 124 0.00 -2.94 -1.12
CA PRO A 124 -0.76 -3.42 -2.27
C PRO A 124 -1.60 -2.31 -2.89
N GLY A 125 -1.81 -2.40 -4.21
CA GLY A 125 -2.65 -1.46 -4.94
C GLY A 125 -4.06 -1.38 -4.35
N LYS A 126 -4.59 -0.16 -4.22
CA LYS A 126 -5.92 0.10 -3.66
C LYS A 126 -6.84 0.70 -4.72
N ILE A 127 -7.87 -0.04 -5.09
CA ILE A 127 -8.92 0.43 -5.99
C ILE A 127 -9.91 1.27 -5.18
N ARG A 128 -10.31 2.44 -5.70
CA ARG A 128 -11.29 3.34 -5.07
C ARG A 128 -12.61 3.28 -5.83
N GLY A 129 -13.74 3.30 -5.11
CA GLY A 129 -15.08 3.33 -5.71
C GLY A 129 -15.62 1.98 -6.18
N HIS A 130 -14.93 0.89 -5.85
CA HIS A 130 -15.35 -0.49 -6.15
C HIS A 130 -15.41 -1.31 -4.86
N ASP A 131 -16.06 -0.77 -3.83
CA ASP A 131 -16.30 -1.49 -2.58
C ASP A 131 -17.26 -2.66 -2.84
N ILE A 132 -17.01 -3.79 -2.19
CA ILE A 132 -17.77 -5.04 -2.41
C ILE A 132 -18.79 -5.20 -1.28
N GLU A 133 -20.07 -5.29 -1.65
CA GLU A 133 -21.13 -5.70 -0.73
C GLU A 133 -21.24 -7.22 -0.70
N LEU A 134 -21.23 -7.79 0.51
CA LEU A 134 -21.40 -9.23 0.71
C LEU A 134 -22.84 -9.52 1.15
N TYR A 135 -23.59 -10.18 0.27
CA TYR A 135 -24.95 -10.63 0.59
C TYR A 135 -24.95 -12.01 1.23
N LEU A 136 -25.69 -12.14 2.33
CA LEU A 136 -25.89 -13.40 3.04
C LEU A 136 -27.35 -13.88 2.85
N TYR A 137 -27.56 -15.20 2.88
CA TYR A 137 -28.90 -15.81 2.89
C TYR A 137 -29.59 -15.72 4.25
N VAL A 138 -28.88 -15.27 5.28
CA VAL A 138 -29.38 -15.13 6.66
C VAL A 138 -29.33 -13.67 7.06
N GLU A 139 -30.36 -13.25 7.77
CA GLU A 139 -30.45 -11.92 8.38
C GLU A 139 -29.91 -11.95 9.82
N ARG A 140 -29.81 -10.78 10.46
CA ARG A 140 -29.58 -10.68 11.91
C ARG A 140 -30.77 -11.31 12.64
N SER A 141 -30.64 -12.14 13.67
CA SER A 141 -29.49 -12.59 14.46
C SER A 141 -28.73 -13.76 13.81
N TYR A 142 -27.43 -13.57 13.54
CA TYR A 142 -26.63 -14.58 12.85
C TYR A 142 -26.47 -15.89 13.64
N PRO A 143 -26.41 -17.06 12.96
CA PRO A 143 -26.14 -18.35 13.59
C PRO A 143 -24.85 -18.36 14.40
N LEU A 144 -24.85 -19.08 15.54
CA LEU A 144 -23.67 -19.19 16.43
C LEU A 144 -22.43 -19.76 15.72
N VAL A 145 -22.61 -20.57 14.66
CA VAL A 145 -21.49 -21.12 13.87
C VAL A 145 -20.66 -20.03 13.17
N LEU A 146 -21.24 -18.83 12.96
CA LEU A 146 -20.56 -17.65 12.43
C LEU A 146 -19.83 -16.84 13.50
N ARG A 147 -19.95 -17.20 14.78
CA ARG A 147 -19.28 -16.57 15.92
C ARG A 147 -18.21 -17.49 16.48
N ARG A 148 -17.15 -17.72 15.70
CA ARG A 148 -16.07 -18.61 16.13
C ARG A 148 -15.15 -17.90 17.13
N PRO A 149 -14.83 -18.54 18.27
CA PRO A 149 -13.83 -18.01 19.20
C PRO A 149 -12.42 -18.10 18.58
N PRO A 150 -11.46 -17.30 19.06
CA PRO A 150 -10.04 -17.46 18.71
C PRO A 150 -9.54 -18.87 19.05
N CYS A 151 -8.63 -19.41 18.24
CA CYS A 151 -7.98 -20.68 18.57
C CYS A 151 -6.96 -20.50 19.70
N ALA A 152 -6.84 -21.50 20.56
CA ALA A 152 -5.72 -21.58 21.49
C ALA A 152 -4.48 -22.04 20.73
N GLU A 153 -3.50 -21.14 20.60
CA GLU A 153 -2.28 -21.37 19.83
C GLU A 153 -1.05 -21.45 20.74
N SER A 154 -0.02 -22.16 20.28
CA SER A 154 1.27 -22.23 20.98
C SER A 154 1.92 -20.84 21.05
N LEU A 155 2.83 -20.64 22.02
CA LEU A 155 3.55 -19.36 22.15
C LEU A 155 4.36 -19.00 20.89
N GLY A 156 4.95 -19.99 20.22
CA GLY A 156 5.67 -19.80 18.97
C GLY A 156 4.75 -19.33 17.85
N THR A 157 3.65 -20.06 17.64
CA THR A 157 2.63 -19.71 16.64
C THR A 157 2.06 -18.32 16.88
N ARG A 158 1.77 -17.97 18.14
CA ARG A 158 1.21 -16.66 18.49
C ARG A 158 2.12 -15.49 18.08
N LYS A 159 3.44 -15.63 18.25
CA LYS A 159 4.42 -14.61 17.82
C LYS A 159 4.40 -14.43 16.30
N GLU A 160 4.28 -15.52 15.55
CA GLU A 160 4.18 -15.45 14.09
C GLU A 160 2.86 -14.85 13.62
N ILE A 161 1.74 -15.16 14.30
CA ILE A 161 0.44 -14.55 14.04
C ILE A 161 0.54 -13.04 14.23
N GLU A 162 1.10 -12.62 15.37
CA GLU A 162 1.24 -11.21 15.72
C GLU A 162 2.14 -10.46 14.72
N LYS A 163 3.24 -11.09 14.28
CA LYS A 163 4.11 -10.56 13.23
C LYS A 163 3.33 -10.30 11.93
N ASN A 164 2.64 -11.32 11.42
CA ASN A 164 1.86 -11.22 10.18
C ASN A 164 0.71 -10.19 10.30
N ILE A 165 0.03 -10.13 11.45
CA ILE A 165 -1.02 -9.13 11.72
C ILE A 165 -0.43 -7.71 11.68
N ASN A 166 0.72 -7.50 12.29
CA ASN A 166 1.37 -6.19 12.29
C ASN A 166 1.80 -5.76 10.88
N GLU A 167 2.32 -6.69 10.07
CA GLU A 167 2.63 -6.43 8.66
C GLU A 167 1.39 -6.01 7.86
N LEU A 168 0.27 -6.75 8.00
CA LEU A 168 -0.99 -6.42 7.33
C LEU A 168 -1.60 -5.09 7.81
N LEU A 169 -1.40 -4.72 9.08
CA LEU A 169 -1.79 -3.41 9.62
C LEU A 169 -0.93 -2.28 9.04
N ASP A 170 0.39 -2.48 8.96
CA ASP A 170 1.30 -1.49 8.38
C ASP A 170 1.04 -1.30 6.86
N MET A 171 0.56 -2.34 6.16
CA MET A 171 0.16 -2.29 4.75
C MET A 171 -1.27 -1.74 4.49
N ASP A 172 -2.02 -1.34 5.53
CA ASP A 172 -3.43 -0.87 5.43
C ASP A 172 -4.38 -1.91 4.79
N VAL A 173 -4.08 -3.21 4.92
CA VAL A 173 -4.93 -4.31 4.43
C VAL A 173 -6.00 -4.68 5.44
N ILE A 174 -5.65 -4.67 6.73
CA ILE A 174 -6.58 -4.90 7.84
C ILE A 174 -6.58 -3.69 8.77
N ARG A 175 -7.62 -3.57 9.59
CA ARG A 175 -7.73 -2.53 10.61
C ARG A 175 -8.22 -3.09 11.93
N LYS A 176 -7.91 -2.37 13.01
CA LYS A 176 -8.58 -2.59 14.29
C LYS A 176 -10.02 -2.09 14.22
N ILE A 177 -10.91 -2.81 14.89
CA ILE A 177 -12.33 -2.47 14.99
C ILE A 177 -12.50 -1.44 16.10
N GLY A 178 -13.26 -0.37 15.85
CA GLY A 178 -13.51 0.69 16.82
C GLY A 178 -14.39 0.22 17.98
N HIS A 179 -14.32 0.92 19.11
CA HIS A 179 -15.09 0.54 20.33
C HIS A 179 -16.61 0.61 20.11
N ASN A 180 -17.07 1.39 19.13
CA ASN A 180 -18.49 1.58 18.82
C ASN A 180 -18.98 0.62 17.72
N GLU A 181 -18.11 -0.24 17.18
CA GLU A 181 -18.47 -1.18 16.12
C GLU A 181 -18.79 -2.55 16.71
N ILE A 182 -19.97 -3.09 16.38
CA ILE A 182 -20.41 -4.40 16.86
C ILE A 182 -19.94 -5.47 15.87
N VAL A 183 -19.22 -6.48 16.38
CA VAL A 183 -18.75 -7.62 15.59
C VAL A 183 -19.65 -8.82 15.86
N GLU A 184 -20.43 -9.22 14.86
CA GLU A 184 -21.37 -10.34 15.00
C GLU A 184 -20.93 -11.62 14.29
N ILE A 185 -19.94 -11.51 13.40
CA ILE A 185 -19.37 -12.61 12.62
C ILE A 185 -17.86 -12.61 12.83
N THR A 186 -17.32 -13.75 13.23
CA THR A 186 -15.89 -13.96 13.45
C THR A 186 -15.45 -15.28 12.82
N THR A 187 -14.32 -15.25 12.13
CA THR A 187 -13.71 -16.43 11.49
C THR A 187 -12.42 -16.80 12.20
N LEU A 188 -12.15 -18.10 12.24
CA LEU A 188 -10.91 -18.60 12.82
C LEU A 188 -9.74 -18.25 11.90
N VAL A 189 -8.64 -17.79 12.48
CA VAL A 189 -7.39 -17.53 11.78
C VAL A 189 -6.38 -18.58 12.22
N LEU A 190 -5.74 -19.24 11.26
CA LEU A 190 -4.79 -20.32 11.45
C LEU A 190 -3.45 -19.93 10.82
N ILE A 191 -2.36 -20.53 11.31
CA ILE A 191 -1.07 -20.49 10.62
C ILE A 191 -0.86 -21.78 9.86
N THR A 192 -0.49 -21.64 8.61
CA THR A 192 0.01 -22.74 7.78
C THR A 192 1.43 -22.44 7.36
N SER A 193 2.33 -23.41 7.49
CA SER A 193 3.70 -23.29 7.02
C SER A 193 3.85 -24.01 5.69
N HIS A 194 4.42 -23.33 4.69
CA HIS A 194 4.74 -23.88 3.38
C HIS A 194 6.11 -23.33 2.95
N ASP A 195 7.00 -24.20 2.46
CA ASP A 195 8.38 -23.87 2.06
C ASP A 195 9.18 -23.09 3.13
N GLY A 196 9.03 -23.47 4.40
CA GLY A 196 9.72 -22.80 5.51
C GLY A 196 9.22 -21.38 5.83
N LYS A 197 8.12 -20.95 5.22
CA LYS A 197 7.45 -19.67 5.51
C LYS A 197 6.07 -19.92 6.10
N SER A 198 5.75 -19.23 7.20
CA SER A 198 4.40 -19.25 7.77
C SER A 198 3.50 -18.22 7.08
N ARG A 199 2.22 -18.57 6.92
CA ARG A 199 1.19 -17.74 6.32
C ARG A 199 -0.06 -17.76 7.19
N LEU A 200 -0.71 -16.61 7.28
CA LEU A 200 -1.95 -16.44 8.00
C LEU A 200 -3.15 -16.78 7.09
N CYS A 201 -3.99 -17.73 7.52
CA CYS A 201 -5.11 -18.26 6.73
C CYS A 201 -6.43 -18.18 7.52
N GLY A 202 -7.44 -17.52 6.96
CA GLY A 202 -8.78 -17.48 7.54
C GLY A 202 -9.64 -18.68 7.12
N ASP A 203 -10.30 -19.34 8.08
CA ASP A 203 -11.29 -20.37 7.81
C ASP A 203 -12.68 -19.75 7.58
N PHE A 204 -12.99 -19.49 6.31
CA PHE A 204 -14.26 -18.93 5.86
C PHE A 204 -15.31 -19.98 5.49
N ARG A 205 -15.09 -21.28 5.75
CA ARG A 205 -16.02 -22.35 5.31
C ARG A 205 -17.43 -22.17 5.85
N ALA A 206 -17.56 -21.81 7.13
CA ALA A 206 -18.86 -21.53 7.75
C ALA A 206 -19.54 -20.34 7.07
N LEU A 207 -18.81 -19.24 6.86
CA LEU A 207 -19.35 -18.04 6.21
C LEU A 207 -19.80 -18.31 4.77
N ASN A 208 -19.02 -19.09 4.02
CA ASN A 208 -19.29 -19.42 2.62
C ASN A 208 -20.62 -20.17 2.43
N ASN A 209 -21.04 -20.98 3.41
CA ASN A 209 -22.33 -21.69 3.34
C ASN A 209 -23.53 -20.74 3.42
N TYR A 210 -23.35 -19.55 3.98
CA TYR A 210 -24.40 -18.54 4.11
C TYR A 210 -24.25 -17.41 3.10
N LYS A 211 -23.17 -17.37 2.31
CA LYS A 211 -22.94 -16.34 1.30
C LYS A 211 -23.82 -16.59 0.06
N LYS A 212 -24.48 -15.55 -0.44
CA LYS A 212 -25.10 -15.56 -1.76
C LYS A 212 -24.01 -15.48 -2.83
N ALA A 213 -23.94 -16.51 -3.68
CA ALA A 213 -22.97 -16.54 -4.77
C ALA A 213 -23.30 -15.44 -5.80
N ASP A 214 -22.31 -14.63 -6.12
CA ASP A 214 -22.39 -13.70 -7.25
C ASP A 214 -22.15 -14.46 -8.55
N ARG A 215 -23.00 -14.23 -9.55
CA ARG A 215 -22.85 -14.83 -10.88
C ARG A 215 -21.97 -13.92 -11.73
N TYR A 216 -20.70 -13.82 -11.37
CA TYR A 216 -19.69 -13.18 -12.22
C TYR A 216 -18.98 -14.26 -13.06
N PRO A 217 -19.32 -14.43 -14.34
CA PRO A 217 -18.77 -15.51 -15.15
C PRO A 217 -17.31 -15.21 -15.49
N ILE A 218 -16.40 -15.89 -14.80
CA ILE A 218 -14.99 -15.93 -15.21
C ILE A 218 -14.89 -16.97 -16.35
N PRO A 219 -14.51 -16.56 -17.57
CA PRO A 219 -14.40 -17.48 -18.69
C PRO A 219 -13.31 -18.53 -18.40
N ARG A 220 -13.55 -19.78 -18.82
CA ARG A 220 -12.52 -20.82 -18.77
C ARG A 220 -11.36 -20.44 -19.68
N ILE A 221 -10.13 -20.76 -19.27
CA ILE A 221 -8.90 -20.43 -20.02
C ILE A 221 -9.00 -20.75 -21.52
N PRO A 222 -9.46 -21.95 -21.96
CA PRO A 222 -9.56 -22.25 -23.40
C PRO A 222 -10.55 -21.34 -24.14
N HIS A 223 -11.65 -20.93 -23.50
CA HIS A 223 -12.63 -20.05 -24.10
C HIS A 223 -12.08 -18.63 -24.28
N SER A 224 -11.22 -18.17 -23.36
CA SER A 224 -10.53 -16.89 -23.48
C SER A 224 -9.47 -16.91 -24.58
N LEU A 225 -8.73 -18.02 -24.74
CA LEU A 225 -7.69 -18.16 -25.75
C LEU A 225 -8.25 -18.22 -27.18
N ASN A 226 -9.43 -18.81 -27.38
CA ASN A 226 -10.08 -18.86 -28.69
C ASN A 226 -10.66 -17.51 -29.17
N LYS A 227 -10.60 -16.45 -28.33
CA LYS A 227 -11.07 -15.10 -28.65
C LYS A 227 -9.95 -14.09 -28.91
N LEU A 228 -8.69 -14.52 -28.84
CA LEU A 228 -7.50 -13.75 -29.23
C LEU A 228 -7.18 -14.00 -30.71
#